data_AF-A0A026W492-F1
#
_entry.id   AF-A0A026W492-F1
#
_cell.length_a   1.000
_cell.length_b   1.000
_cell.length_c   1.000
_cell.angle_alpha   90.00
_cell.angle_beta   90.00
_cell.angle_gamma   90.00
#
_symmetry.space_group_name_H-M   'P 1'
#
loop_
_entity.id
_entity.type
_entity.pdbx_description
1 polymer ?
#
loop_
_entity_poly.entity_id
_entity_poly.type
_entity_poly.pdbx_seq_one_letter_code
_entity_poly.pdbx_strand_id
1 'polypeptide(L)'
;GQLYAEFLANQLPALLEDVPLDVRAELIFQHDGAPAHFSRQVRNLLDARFPDRWMGRGGPIIWPARSPDLNVLDYFVWGYIKTAIEDRRDGTEQEVREAIVAAFDTITPDMAHRATRNITRRAEICVREGGRHFEQFLH
;
A
#
# COMPACT_ATOMS: atom_id res chain seq x y z
N GLY A 1 7.38 8.01 13.40
CA GLY A 1 6.50 9.19 13.26
C GLY A 1 7.20 10.23 12.42
N GLN A 2 8.21 10.91 12.98
CA GLN A 2 8.96 11.97 12.32
C GLN A 2 9.50 11.59 10.93
N LEU A 3 10.29 10.51 10.81
CA LEU A 3 10.84 10.07 9.50
C LEU A 3 9.75 9.82 8.45
N TYR A 4 8.60 9.26 8.87
CA TYR A 4 7.48 9.03 7.98
C TYR A 4 6.79 10.35 7.58
N ALA A 5 6.65 11.30 8.52
CA ALA A 5 6.15 12.64 8.21
C ALA A 5 7.08 13.40 7.24
N GLU A 6 8.40 13.28 7.42
CA GLU A 6 9.41 13.83 6.51
C GLU A 6 9.32 13.21 5.12
N PHE A 7 9.16 11.89 5.03
CA PHE A 7 8.89 11.20 3.77
C PHE A 7 7.62 11.74 3.07
N LEU A 8 6.50 11.78 3.78
CA LEU A 8 5.22 12.29 3.24
C LEU A 8 5.31 13.75 2.80
N ALA A 9 6.10 14.57 3.52
CA ALA A 9 6.22 15.98 3.24
C ALA A 9 7.12 16.26 2.03
N ASN A 10 8.24 15.54 1.92
CA ASN A 10 9.37 15.94 1.08
C ASN A 10 9.66 14.96 -0.07
N GLN A 11 9.32 13.68 0.07
CA GLN A 11 9.64 12.65 -0.94
C GLN A 11 8.41 12.23 -1.73
N LEU A 12 7.29 11.98 -1.05
CA LEU A 12 6.04 11.54 -1.70
C LEU A 12 5.59 12.47 -2.86
N PRO A 13 5.69 13.81 -2.78
CA PRO A 13 5.27 14.67 -3.89
C PRO A 13 6.04 14.45 -5.18
N ALA A 14 7.35 14.21 -5.08
CA ALA A 14 8.20 13.91 -6.24
C ALA A 14 7.82 12.55 -6.84
N LEU A 15 7.56 11.55 -6.00
CA LEU A 15 7.10 10.23 -6.45
C LEU A 15 5.72 10.23 -7.14
N LEU A 16 4.95 11.31 -6.98
CA LEU A 16 3.64 11.48 -7.61
C LEU A 16 3.67 12.47 -8.78
N GLU A 17 4.85 12.92 -9.23
CA GLU A 17 4.97 13.94 -10.27
C GLU A 17 4.40 13.48 -11.61
N ASP A 18 4.61 12.20 -11.95
CA ASP A 18 4.12 11.56 -13.18
C ASP A 18 2.62 11.24 -13.14
N VAL A 19 1.96 11.41 -11.99
CA VAL A 19 0.52 11.21 -11.85
C VAL A 19 -0.22 12.49 -12.30
N PRO A 20 -1.15 12.42 -13.28
CA PRO A 20 -1.93 13.57 -13.70
C PRO A 20 -2.60 14.30 -12.52
N LEU A 21 -2.67 15.63 -12.59
CA LEU A 21 -3.15 16.46 -11.48
C LEU A 21 -4.61 16.18 -11.12
N ASP A 22 -5.45 15.92 -12.11
CA ASP A 22 -6.85 15.51 -11.95
C ASP A 22 -6.97 14.18 -11.21
N VAL A 23 -6.10 13.20 -11.53
CA VAL A 23 -6.03 11.93 -10.80
C VAL A 23 -5.55 12.13 -9.37
N ARG A 24 -4.55 13.00 -9.14
CA ARG A 24 -4.05 13.32 -7.78
C ARG A 24 -5.09 14.04 -6.91
N ALA A 25 -5.92 14.88 -7.52
CA ALA A 25 -6.99 15.59 -6.82
C ALA A 25 -8.02 14.63 -6.20
N GLU A 26 -8.27 13.50 -6.85
CA GLU A 26 -9.23 12.48 -6.43
C GLU A 26 -8.59 11.28 -5.71
N LEU A 27 -7.25 11.24 -5.62
CA LEU A 27 -6.52 10.13 -5.03
C LEU A 27 -6.87 9.94 -3.55
N ILE A 28 -7.10 8.69 -3.14
CA ILE A 28 -7.19 8.30 -1.73
C ILE A 28 -5.87 7.67 -1.29
N PHE A 29 -5.23 8.25 -0.27
CA PHE A 29 -3.99 7.71 0.28
C PHE A 29 -4.28 6.63 1.32
N GLN A 30 -3.85 5.39 1.11
CA GLN A 30 -4.06 4.29 2.06
C GLN A 30 -2.75 3.88 2.75
N HIS A 31 -2.81 3.64 4.05
CA HIS A 31 -1.72 3.03 4.82
C HIS A 31 -2.23 2.13 5.95
N ASP A 32 -1.35 1.34 6.56
CA ASP A 32 -1.70 0.46 7.66
C ASP A 32 -1.72 1.17 9.04
N GLY A 33 -2.05 0.41 10.09
CA GLY A 33 -2.14 0.92 11.46
C GLY A 33 -0.81 1.00 12.24
N ALA A 34 0.35 0.94 11.60
CA ALA A 34 1.64 0.94 12.28
C ALA A 34 1.82 2.17 13.20
N PRO A 35 2.51 2.04 14.36
CA PRO A 35 2.66 3.16 15.30
C PRO A 35 3.25 4.44 14.69
N ALA A 36 4.15 4.30 13.71
CA ALA A 36 4.72 5.43 13.00
C ALA A 36 3.68 6.23 12.20
N HIS A 37 2.67 5.56 11.66
CA HIS A 37 1.60 6.13 10.83
C HIS A 37 0.52 6.81 11.68
N PHE A 38 0.33 6.39 12.94
CA PHE A 38 -0.73 6.91 13.82
C PHE A 38 -0.37 8.22 14.55
N SER A 39 0.89 8.67 14.49
CA SER A 39 1.34 9.86 15.22
C SER A 39 0.54 11.11 14.84
N ARG A 40 0.34 12.03 15.79
CA ARG A 40 -0.42 13.28 15.56
C ARG A 40 0.14 14.10 14.40
N GLN A 41 1.47 14.17 14.29
CA GLN A 41 2.14 14.91 13.21
C GLN A 41 1.77 14.34 11.83
N VAL A 42 1.77 13.02 11.68
CA VAL A 42 1.41 12.34 10.43
C VAL A 42 -0.05 12.58 10.08
N ARG A 43 -0.96 12.45 11.06
CA ARG A 43 -2.39 12.68 10.82
C ARG A 43 -2.67 14.12 10.40
N ASN A 44 -2.11 15.12 11.10
CA ASN A 44 -2.24 16.52 10.71
C ASN A 44 -1.72 16.79 9.29
N LEU A 45 -0.62 16.14 8.90
CA LEU A 45 -0.06 16.28 7.55
C LEU A 45 -0.97 15.65 6.48
N LEU A 46 -1.53 14.48 6.77
CA LEU A 46 -2.47 13.81 5.88
C LEU A 46 -3.78 14.58 5.75
N ASP A 47 -4.32 15.15 6.84
CA ASP A 47 -5.51 16.00 6.81
C ASP A 47 -5.28 17.26 5.96
N ALA A 48 -4.07 17.83 5.98
CA ALA A 48 -3.72 18.98 5.16
C ALA A 48 -3.51 18.64 3.67
N ARG A 49 -2.96 17.46 3.35
CA ARG A 49 -2.61 17.06 1.97
C ARG A 49 -3.70 16.30 1.24
N PHE A 50 -4.45 15.49 1.98
CA PHE A 50 -5.50 14.61 1.49
C PHE A 50 -6.78 14.81 2.32
N PRO A 51 -7.36 16.03 2.34
CA PRO A 51 -8.55 16.32 3.14
C PRO A 51 -9.67 15.34 2.78
N ASP A 52 -10.19 14.63 3.78
CA ASP A 52 -11.20 13.57 3.66
C ASP A 52 -10.84 12.39 2.73
N ARG A 53 -9.59 12.32 2.26
CA ARG A 53 -9.11 11.39 1.22
C ARG A 53 -7.91 10.56 1.67
N TRP A 54 -7.86 10.19 2.95
CA TRP A 54 -6.88 9.21 3.39
C TRP A 54 -7.51 8.14 4.28
N MET A 55 -6.99 6.92 4.12
CA MET A 55 -7.50 5.70 4.70
C MET A 55 -6.45 5.10 5.63
N GLY A 56 -6.80 5.01 6.91
CA GLY A 56 -5.84 4.62 7.93
C GLY A 56 -6.43 4.59 9.32
N ARG A 57 -5.58 4.28 10.30
CA ARG A 57 -5.99 4.28 11.71
C ARG A 57 -6.28 5.72 12.17
N GLY A 58 -7.54 6.00 12.52
CA GLY A 58 -7.97 7.31 13.01
C GLY A 58 -7.97 8.41 11.95
N GLY A 59 -8.09 8.03 10.67
CA GLY A 59 -8.34 8.93 9.55
C GLY A 59 -9.83 9.04 9.21
N PRO A 60 -10.17 9.88 8.21
CA PRO A 60 -11.55 10.09 7.76
C PRO A 60 -12.15 8.82 7.15
N ILE A 61 -11.31 7.98 6.52
CA ILE A 61 -11.69 6.65 6.06
C ILE A 61 -11.01 5.61 6.95
N ILE A 62 -11.79 4.81 7.66
CA ILE A 62 -11.26 3.88 8.66
C ILE A 62 -10.65 2.66 7.97
N TRP A 63 -9.37 2.38 8.24
CA TRP A 63 -8.74 1.11 7.89
C TRP A 63 -8.82 0.11 9.06
N PRO A 64 -9.31 -1.13 8.84
CA PRO A 64 -9.37 -2.14 9.89
C PRO A 64 -7.97 -2.60 10.33
N ALA A 65 -7.82 -2.87 11.63
CA ALA A 65 -6.59 -3.42 12.17
C ALA A 65 -6.36 -4.86 11.65
N ARG A 66 -5.10 -5.27 11.50
CA ARG A 66 -4.71 -6.65 11.14
C ARG A 66 -5.39 -7.17 9.86
N SER A 67 -5.42 -6.33 8.82
CA SER A 67 -6.08 -6.65 7.55
C SER A 67 -5.11 -6.65 6.36
N PRO A 68 -4.04 -7.48 6.39
CA PRO A 68 -3.14 -7.63 5.23
C PRO A 68 -3.91 -8.17 4.01
N ASP A 69 -4.95 -8.97 4.23
CA ASP A 69 -5.80 -9.55 3.17
C ASP A 69 -6.57 -8.51 2.34
N LEU A 70 -6.59 -7.25 2.80
CA LEU A 70 -7.21 -6.12 2.11
C LEU A 70 -6.17 -5.15 1.52
N ASN A 71 -4.90 -5.26 1.88
CA ASN A 71 -3.85 -4.39 1.37
C ASN A 71 -3.18 -4.99 0.13
N VAL A 72 -3.29 -4.30 -1.02
CA VAL A 72 -2.70 -4.72 -2.30
C VAL A 72 -1.20 -4.99 -2.18
N LEU A 73 -0.49 -4.21 -1.37
CA LEU A 73 0.94 -4.42 -1.16
C LEU A 73 1.22 -5.76 -0.48
N ASP A 74 0.40 -6.11 0.53
CA ASP A 74 0.61 -7.30 1.35
C ASP A 74 0.17 -8.58 0.64
N TYR A 75 -1.04 -8.63 0.07
CA TYR A 75 -1.55 -9.87 -0.55
C TYR A 75 -1.02 -10.12 -1.96
N PHE A 76 -0.36 -9.14 -2.60
CA PHE A 76 0.14 -9.27 -3.96
C PHE A 76 1.60 -8.83 -4.11
N VAL A 77 1.91 -7.54 -3.94
CA VAL A 77 3.22 -6.99 -4.34
C VAL A 77 4.37 -7.66 -3.59
N TRP A 78 4.34 -7.74 -2.27
CA TRP A 78 5.46 -8.28 -1.50
C TRP A 78 5.68 -9.77 -1.74
N GLY A 79 4.61 -10.56 -1.90
CA GLY A 79 4.71 -11.96 -2.29
C GLY A 79 5.34 -12.12 -3.68
N TYR A 80 4.89 -11.33 -4.65
CA TYR A 80 5.40 -11.34 -6.02
C TYR A 80 6.89 -10.99 -6.09
N ILE A 81 7.28 -9.87 -5.48
CA ILE A 81 8.68 -9.41 -5.46
C ILE A 81 9.56 -10.44 -4.77
N LYS A 82 9.13 -10.99 -3.61
CA LYS A 82 9.90 -12.00 -2.89
C LYS A 82 10.16 -13.24 -3.76
N THR A 83 9.14 -13.74 -4.45
CA THR A 83 9.32 -14.89 -5.37
C THR A 83 10.27 -14.56 -6.51
N ALA A 84 10.19 -13.35 -7.09
CA ALA A 84 11.03 -12.95 -8.21
C ALA A 84 12.52 -12.84 -7.84
N ILE A 85 12.85 -12.52 -6.58
CA ILE A 85 14.23 -12.32 -6.12
C ILE A 85 14.79 -13.47 -5.29
N GLU A 86 14.06 -14.59 -5.14
CA GLU A 86 14.46 -15.69 -4.24
C GLU A 86 15.87 -16.22 -4.58
N ASP A 87 16.22 -16.31 -5.86
CA ASP A 87 17.56 -16.76 -6.31
C ASP A 87 18.69 -15.76 -5.99
N ARG A 88 18.35 -14.54 -5.57
CA ARG A 88 19.28 -13.46 -5.21
C ARG A 88 19.31 -13.16 -3.72
N ARG A 89 18.58 -13.93 -2.90
CA ARG A 89 18.44 -13.67 -1.46
C ARG A 89 19.76 -13.65 -0.67
N ASP A 90 20.77 -14.41 -1.12
CA ASP A 90 22.07 -14.55 -0.46
C ASP A 90 23.15 -13.67 -1.13
N GLY A 91 22.73 -12.75 -2.02
CA GLY A 91 23.61 -11.78 -2.66
C GLY A 91 24.00 -10.62 -1.73
N THR A 92 24.88 -9.75 -2.24
CA THR A 92 25.23 -8.48 -1.58
C THR A 92 24.03 -7.52 -1.53
N GLU A 93 24.09 -6.53 -0.65
CA GLU A 93 23.04 -5.50 -0.55
C GLU A 93 22.75 -4.83 -1.90
N GLN A 94 23.78 -4.57 -2.69
CA GLN A 94 23.64 -3.95 -4.00
C GLN A 94 22.93 -4.88 -5.00
N GLU A 95 23.32 -6.15 -5.06
CA GLU A 95 22.68 -7.14 -5.93
C GLU A 95 21.20 -7.36 -5.57
N VAL A 96 20.89 -7.40 -4.26
CA VAL A 96 19.50 -7.53 -3.79
C VAL A 96 18.70 -6.28 -4.15
N ARG A 97 19.28 -5.08 -3.99
CA ARG A 97 18.62 -3.82 -4.35
C ARG A 97 18.31 -3.75 -5.85
N GLU A 98 19.27 -4.10 -6.70
CA GLU A 98 19.08 -4.16 -8.15
C GLU A 98 18.01 -5.19 -8.54
N ALA A 99 18.02 -6.36 -7.90
CA ALA A 99 17.01 -7.39 -8.12
C ALA A 99 15.60 -6.93 -7.71
N ILE A 100 15.46 -6.19 -6.60
CA ILE A 100 14.17 -5.62 -6.18
C ILE A 100 13.65 -4.63 -7.23
N VAL A 101 14.49 -3.70 -7.71
CA VAL A 101 14.08 -2.73 -8.74
C VAL A 101 13.67 -3.46 -10.02
N ALA A 102 14.48 -4.41 -10.49
CA ALA A 102 14.15 -5.21 -11.66
C ALA A 102 12.85 -6.01 -11.50
N ALA A 103 12.55 -6.51 -10.30
CA ALA A 103 11.30 -7.21 -10.01
C ALA A 103 10.08 -6.27 -9.98
N PHE A 104 10.25 -5.00 -9.59
CA PHE A 104 9.17 -4.01 -9.72
C PHE A 104 8.87 -3.69 -11.19
N ASP A 105 9.90 -3.64 -12.05
CA ASP A 105 9.75 -3.38 -13.49
C ASP A 105 8.98 -4.50 -14.22
N THR A 106 8.87 -5.70 -13.65
CA THR A 106 8.05 -6.79 -14.21
C THR A 106 6.56 -6.71 -13.84
N ILE A 107 6.18 -5.84 -12.90
CA ILE A 107 4.77 -5.62 -12.54
C ILE A 107 4.10 -4.84 -13.67
N THR A 108 3.33 -5.54 -14.50
CA THR A 108 2.60 -4.91 -15.60
C THR A 108 1.39 -4.09 -15.10
N PRO A 109 0.93 -3.08 -15.88
CA PRO A 109 -0.28 -2.35 -15.56
C PRO A 109 -1.50 -3.26 -15.36
N ASP A 110 -1.62 -4.32 -16.16
CA ASP A 110 -2.70 -5.31 -16.07
C ASP A 110 -2.65 -6.11 -14.75
N MET A 111 -1.46 -6.50 -14.28
CA MET A 111 -1.30 -7.10 -12.95
C MET A 111 -1.71 -6.14 -11.83
N ALA A 112 -1.26 -4.89 -11.89
CA ALA A 112 -1.62 -3.86 -10.92
C ALA A 112 -3.13 -3.57 -10.92
N HIS A 113 -3.77 -3.50 -12.10
CA HIS A 113 -5.21 -3.31 -12.23
C HIS A 113 -6.01 -4.49 -11.69
N ARG A 114 -5.59 -5.74 -11.96
CA ARG A 114 -6.24 -6.91 -11.38
C ARG A 114 -6.13 -6.94 -9.87
N ALA A 115 -4.93 -6.67 -9.34
CA ALA A 115 -4.70 -6.63 -7.91
C ALA A 115 -5.59 -5.57 -7.26
N THR A 116 -5.54 -4.33 -7.73
CA THR A 116 -6.35 -3.23 -7.17
C THR A 116 -7.86 -3.49 -7.24
N ARG A 117 -8.39 -4.07 -8.33
CA ARG A 117 -9.82 -4.44 -8.41
C ARG A 117 -10.21 -5.59 -7.49
N ASN A 118 -9.27 -6.48 -7.14
CA ASN A 118 -9.55 -7.59 -6.25
C ASN A 118 -9.86 -7.14 -4.81
N ILE A 119 -9.52 -5.90 -4.44
CA ILE A 119 -9.84 -5.35 -3.11
C ILE A 119 -11.35 -5.40 -2.82
N THR A 120 -12.20 -5.11 -3.81
CA THR A 120 -13.66 -5.11 -3.65
C THR A 120 -14.16 -6.51 -3.34
N ARG A 121 -13.75 -7.50 -4.12
CA ARG A 121 -14.10 -8.91 -3.90
C ARG A 121 -13.63 -9.39 -2.52
N ARG A 122 -12.39 -9.07 -2.15
CA ARG A 122 -11.82 -9.42 -0.84
C ARG A 122 -12.61 -8.77 0.31
N ALA A 123 -12.97 -7.50 0.19
CA ALA A 123 -13.80 -6.80 1.16
C ALA A 123 -15.21 -7.41 1.29
N GLU A 124 -15.86 -7.76 0.18
CA GLU A 124 -17.18 -8.42 0.18
C GLU A 124 -17.15 -9.79 0.88
N ILE A 125 -16.09 -10.58 0.65
CA ILE A 125 -15.93 -11.85 1.36
C ILE A 125 -15.67 -11.58 2.85
N CYS A 126 -14.77 -10.64 3.19
CA CYS A 126 -14.49 -10.25 4.57
C CYS A 126 -15.78 -9.89 5.33
N VAL A 127 -16.66 -9.10 4.72
CA VAL A 127 -17.97 -8.76 5.30
C VAL A 127 -18.86 -9.99 5.47
N ARG A 128 -18.98 -10.86 4.45
CA ARG A 128 -19.76 -12.10 4.54
C ARG A 128 -19.27 -13.02 5.67
N GLU A 129 -17.97 -13.07 5.88
CA GLU A 129 -17.34 -13.90 6.91
C GLU A 129 -17.29 -13.23 8.29
N GLY A 130 -17.89 -12.04 8.44
CA GLY A 130 -17.95 -11.30 9.70
C GLY A 130 -16.58 -10.81 10.18
N GLY A 131 -15.68 -10.47 9.26
CA GLY A 131 -14.33 -9.98 9.55
C GLY A 131 -13.29 -11.06 9.90
N ARG A 132 -13.63 -12.35 9.72
CA ARG A 132 -12.70 -13.48 9.90
C ARG A 132 -11.82 -13.70 8.67
N HIS A 133 -10.77 -14.52 8.82
CA HIS A 133 -9.91 -14.92 7.71
C HIS A 133 -10.73 -15.62 6.62
N PHE A 134 -10.48 -15.22 5.37
CA PHE A 134 -11.35 -15.57 4.25
C PHE A 134 -10.61 -15.99 2.98
N GLU A 135 -9.28 -16.10 3.04
CA GLU A 135 -8.46 -16.41 1.85
C GLU A 135 -8.85 -17.74 1.20
N GLN A 136 -9.33 -18.70 1.99
CA GLN A 136 -9.87 -19.98 1.52
C GLN A 136 -11.09 -19.85 0.59
N PHE A 137 -11.68 -18.67 0.46
CA PHE A 137 -12.86 -18.41 -0.38
C PHE A 137 -12.54 -17.59 -1.65
N LEU A 138 -11.25 -17.34 -1.94
CA LEU A 138 -10.80 -16.50 -3.06
C LEU A 138 -10.69 -17.23 -4.42
N HIS A 139 -11.30 -18.41 -4.57
CA HIS A 139 -11.26 -19.25 -5.79
C HIS A 139 -11.63 -18.53 -7.09
#